data_AF-A0A444WGP8-F1
#
_entry.id   AF-A0A444WGP8-F1
#
_cell.length_a   1.000
_cell.length_b   1.000
_cell.length_c   1.000
_cell.angle_alpha   90.00
_cell.angle_beta   90.00
_cell.angle_gamma   90.00
#
_symmetry.space_group_name_H-M   'P 1'
#
loop_
_entity.id
_entity.type
_entity.pdbx_description
1 polymer ?
#
loop_
_entity_poly.entity_id
_entity_poly.type
_entity_poly.pdbx_seq_one_letter_code
_entity_poly.pdbx_strand_id
1 'polypeptide(L)'
;MRLTEQQIDFISDNLKLYGLTSEELHNDVLDHICTYIENREFDDFDTAYKKAIKNFGGYSEIRALQRNAYLETMFKKNMRREKAVSISGFISSSLICIGMLFKFMHWPFASISLAIGFLLLITTFLPLYFYHRYKLAYIRNS
;
A
#
# COMPACT_ATOMS: atom_id res chain seq x y z
N MET A 1 -22.77 8.76 -28.21
CA MET A 1 -23.60 7.55 -27.96
C MET A 1 -23.71 7.36 -26.46
N ARG A 2 -24.84 6.89 -25.91
CA ARG A 2 -24.90 6.49 -24.49
C ARG A 2 -24.76 4.98 -24.38
N LEU A 3 -23.90 4.54 -23.47
CA LEU A 3 -23.73 3.11 -23.21
C LEU A 3 -24.94 2.54 -22.46
N THR A 4 -25.34 1.33 -22.82
CA THR A 4 -26.33 0.56 -22.06
C THR A 4 -25.66 -0.12 -20.86
N GLU A 5 -26.41 -0.39 -19.79
CA GLU A 5 -25.88 -1.11 -18.62
C GLU A 5 -25.24 -2.46 -19.01
N GLN A 6 -25.82 -3.17 -19.97
CA GLN A 6 -25.26 -4.43 -20.48
C GLN A 6 -23.88 -4.27 -21.12
N GLN A 7 -23.62 -3.14 -21.81
CA GLN A 7 -22.31 -2.85 -22.40
C GLN A 7 -21.29 -2.47 -21.32
N ILE A 8 -21.72 -1.76 -20.28
CA ILE A 8 -20.87 -1.40 -19.14
C ILE A 8 -20.47 -2.67 -18.38
N ASP A 9 -21.43 -3.55 -18.12
CA ASP A 9 -21.18 -4.85 -17.48
C ASP A 9 -20.23 -5.71 -18.32
N PHE A 10 -20.42 -5.75 -19.65
CA PHE A 10 -19.49 -6.44 -20.55
C PHE A 10 -18.06 -5.91 -20.46
N ILE A 11 -17.88 -4.58 -20.42
CA ILE A 11 -16.55 -3.96 -20.26
C ILE A 11 -15.96 -4.33 -18.89
N SER A 12 -16.77 -4.22 -17.83
CA SER A 12 -16.37 -4.56 -16.46
C SER A 12 -15.94 -6.03 -16.34
N ASP A 13 -16.71 -6.98 -16.85
CA ASP A 13 -16.36 -8.39 -16.77
C ASP A 13 -15.10 -8.73 -17.57
N ASN A 14 -14.93 -8.11 -18.74
CA ASN A 14 -13.70 -8.22 -19.50
C ASN A 14 -12.49 -7.72 -18.71
N LEU A 15 -12.57 -6.53 -18.12
CA LEU A 15 -11.50 -5.96 -17.29
C LEU A 15 -11.12 -6.88 -16.12
N LYS A 16 -12.09 -7.52 -15.46
CA LYS A 16 -11.84 -8.53 -14.41
C LYS A 16 -11.14 -9.77 -14.96
N LEU A 17 -11.58 -10.30 -16.11
CA LEU A 17 -10.95 -11.46 -16.76
C LEU A 17 -9.48 -11.19 -17.13
N TYR A 18 -9.11 -9.94 -17.41
CA TYR A 18 -7.72 -9.57 -17.70
C TYR A 18 -6.81 -9.47 -16.47
N GLY A 19 -7.36 -9.68 -15.27
CA GLY A 19 -6.61 -9.78 -14.02
C GLY A 19 -6.45 -8.45 -13.27
N LEU A 20 -7.26 -7.43 -13.59
CA LEU A 20 -7.37 -6.24 -12.74
C LEU A 20 -7.89 -6.65 -11.37
N THR A 21 -7.00 -6.64 -10.39
CA THR A 21 -7.29 -7.12 -9.03
C THR A 21 -7.65 -5.97 -8.08
N SER A 22 -7.24 -4.75 -8.42
CA SER A 22 -7.55 -3.55 -7.64
C SER A 22 -8.87 -2.94 -8.12
N GLU A 23 -9.86 -2.89 -7.22
CA GLU A 23 -11.19 -2.34 -7.46
C GLU A 23 -11.16 -0.85 -7.85
N GLU A 24 -10.26 -0.08 -7.25
CA GLU A 24 -10.07 1.35 -7.55
C GLU A 24 -9.63 1.56 -9.02
N LEU A 25 -8.54 0.89 -9.45
CA LEU A 25 -8.08 0.97 -10.83
C LEU A 25 -9.09 0.38 -11.82
N HIS A 26 -9.81 -0.67 -11.43
CA HIS A 26 -10.86 -1.26 -12.24
C HIS A 26 -11.94 -0.22 -12.58
N ASN A 27 -12.42 0.49 -11.57
CA ASN A 27 -13.44 1.53 -11.73
C ASN A 27 -12.91 2.72 -12.53
N ASP A 28 -11.68 3.16 -12.27
CA ASP A 28 -11.06 4.27 -13.02
C ASP A 28 -10.89 3.94 -14.51
N VAL A 29 -10.44 2.72 -14.82
CA VAL A 29 -10.26 2.27 -16.21
C VAL A 29 -11.62 2.09 -16.89
N LEU A 30 -12.60 1.53 -16.19
CA LEU A 30 -13.97 1.39 -16.67
C LEU A 30 -14.57 2.76 -17.01
N ASP A 31 -14.48 3.73 -16.10
CA ASP A 31 -14.99 5.08 -16.29
C ASP A 31 -14.31 5.79 -17.46
N HIS A 32 -12.98 5.61 -17.59
CA HIS A 32 -12.24 6.20 -18.70
C HIS A 32 -12.64 5.60 -20.06
N ILE A 33 -12.83 4.27 -20.13
CA ILE A 33 -13.29 3.58 -21.35
C ILE A 33 -14.72 4.01 -21.69
N CYS A 34 -15.62 4.05 -20.71
CA CYS A 34 -16.99 4.49 -20.90
C CYS A 34 -17.04 5.92 -21.43
N THR A 35 -16.37 6.86 -20.75
CA THR A 35 -16.29 8.27 -21.17
C THR A 35 -15.66 8.42 -22.56
N TYR A 36 -14.65 7.61 -22.89
CA TYR A 36 -14.02 7.64 -24.20
C TYR A 36 -14.97 7.20 -25.33
N ILE A 37 -15.78 6.16 -25.09
CA ILE A 37 -16.78 5.67 -26.04
C ILE A 37 -17.93 6.67 -26.19
N GLU A 38 -18.38 7.27 -25.09
CA GLU A 38 -19.51 8.20 -25.10
C GLU A 38 -19.21 9.52 -25.81
N ASN A 39 -17.97 10.02 -25.67
CA ASN A 39 -17.51 11.28 -26.26
C ASN A 39 -17.20 11.21 -27.75
N ARG A 40 -17.26 10.04 -28.37
CA ARG A 40 -17.03 9.88 -29.82
C ARG A 40 -18.29 9.37 -30.50
N GLU A 41 -18.55 9.90 -31.69
CA GLU A 41 -19.56 9.34 -32.60
C GLU A 41 -18.96 8.08 -33.23
N PHE A 42 -19.28 6.93 -32.63
CA PHE A 42 -19.01 5.62 -33.21
C PHE A 42 -20.33 4.99 -33.65
N ASP A 43 -20.36 4.44 -34.86
CA ASP A 43 -21.53 3.73 -35.39
C ASP A 43 -21.71 2.34 -34.75
N ASP A 44 -20.61 1.75 -34.25
CA ASP A 44 -20.57 0.39 -33.71
C ASP A 44 -19.76 0.31 -32.40
N PHE A 45 -20.34 -0.38 -31.41
CA PHE A 45 -19.76 -0.56 -30.07
C PHE A 45 -18.47 -1.36 -30.09
N ASP A 46 -18.40 -2.44 -30.87
CA ASP A 46 -17.21 -3.31 -30.91
C ASP A 46 -16.00 -2.56 -31.47
N THR A 47 -16.22 -1.76 -32.51
CA THR A 47 -15.21 -0.86 -33.08
C THR A 47 -14.78 0.24 -32.10
N ALA A 48 -15.74 0.83 -31.37
CA ALA A 48 -15.48 1.83 -30.35
C ALA A 48 -14.63 1.27 -29.20
N TYR A 49 -15.00 0.10 -28.70
CA TYR A 49 -14.33 -0.59 -27.61
C TYR A 49 -12.90 -0.99 -27.97
N LYS A 50 -12.69 -1.59 -29.15
CA LYS A 50 -11.34 -1.93 -29.64
C LYS A 50 -10.44 -0.69 -29.75
N LYS A 51 -10.97 0.43 -30.20
CA LYS A 51 -10.24 1.70 -30.26
C LYS A 51 -9.96 2.27 -28.86
N ALA A 52 -10.90 2.16 -27.93
CA ALA A 52 -10.74 2.62 -26.55
C ALA A 52 -9.59 1.87 -25.85
N ILE A 53 -9.59 0.54 -25.93
CA ILE A 53 -8.52 -0.31 -25.38
C ILE A 53 -7.17 0.00 -26.03
N LYS A 54 -7.13 0.20 -27.35
CA LYS A 54 -5.91 0.57 -28.06
C LYS A 54 -5.36 1.93 -27.61
N ASN A 55 -6.23 2.93 -27.41
CA ASN A 55 -5.83 4.25 -26.93
C ASN A 55 -5.38 4.26 -25.47
N PHE A 56 -5.88 3.34 -24.65
CA PHE A 56 -5.38 3.12 -23.29
C PHE A 56 -3.95 2.54 -23.26
N GLY A 57 -3.35 2.26 -24.43
CA GLY A 57 -2.03 1.62 -24.53
C GLY A 57 -2.11 0.08 -24.54
N GLY A 58 -3.32 -0.47 -24.62
CA GLY A 58 -3.55 -1.91 -24.61
C GLY A 58 -3.31 -2.56 -23.26
N TYR A 59 -3.38 -3.88 -23.26
CA TYR A 59 -3.40 -4.69 -22.03
C TYR A 59 -2.09 -4.66 -21.23
N SER A 60 -0.95 -4.44 -21.90
CA SER A 60 0.36 -4.37 -21.24
C SER A 60 0.51 -3.15 -20.34
N GLU A 61 -0.01 -2.00 -20.79
CA GLU A 61 0.08 -0.73 -20.07
C GLU A 61 -0.81 -0.72 -18.82
N ILE A 62 -2.03 -1.28 -18.92
CA ILE A 62 -2.94 -1.44 -17.78
C ILE A 62 -2.28 -2.26 -16.66
N ARG A 63 -1.61 -3.36 -17.02
CA ARG A 63 -0.89 -4.20 -16.06
C ARG A 63 0.32 -3.47 -15.48
N ALA A 64 1.01 -2.66 -16.28
CA ALA A 64 2.13 -1.84 -15.81
C ALA A 64 1.66 -0.77 -14.80
N LEU A 65 0.52 -0.12 -15.05
CA LEU A 65 -0.11 0.84 -14.15
C LEU A 65 -0.46 0.22 -12.80
N GLN A 66 -1.11 -0.95 -12.80
CA GLN A 66 -1.44 -1.67 -11.56
C GLN A 66 -0.18 -2.02 -10.77
N ARG A 67 0.87 -2.49 -11.47
CA ARG A 67 2.15 -2.81 -10.84
C ARG A 67 2.79 -1.58 -10.21
N ASN A 68 2.82 -0.45 -10.90
CA ASN A 68 3.43 0.78 -10.39
C ASN A 68 2.67 1.34 -9.18
N ALA A 69 1.33 1.38 -9.25
CA ALA A 69 0.50 1.79 -8.12
C ALA A 69 0.72 0.87 -6.89
N TYR A 70 0.74 -0.45 -7.10
CA TYR A 70 1.03 -1.41 -6.05
C TYR A 70 2.43 -1.21 -5.44
N LEU A 71 3.45 -1.04 -6.29
CA LEU A 71 4.82 -0.81 -5.85
C LEU A 71 4.92 0.46 -5.00
N GLU A 72 4.29 1.56 -5.40
CA GLU A 72 4.27 2.79 -4.59
C GLU A 72 3.64 2.59 -3.22
N THR A 73 2.49 1.92 -3.14
CA THR A 73 1.85 1.64 -1.85
C THR A 73 2.73 0.76 -0.97
N MET A 74 3.44 -0.21 -1.57
CA MET A 74 4.38 -1.08 -0.87
C MET A 74 5.62 -0.33 -0.39
N PHE A 75 6.25 0.51 -1.22
CA PHE A 75 7.37 1.34 -0.83
C PHE A 75 6.97 2.31 0.29
N LYS A 76 5.82 3.01 0.17
CA LYS A 76 5.30 3.90 1.23
C LYS A 76 5.04 3.15 2.54
N LYS A 77 4.41 1.97 2.48
CA LYS A 77 4.18 1.12 3.67
C LYS A 77 5.49 0.66 4.30
N ASN A 78 6.48 0.29 3.49
CA ASN A 78 7.79 -0.15 3.98
C ASN A 78 8.57 1.00 4.64
N MET A 79 8.58 2.18 4.01
CA MET A 79 9.21 3.39 4.57
C MET A 79 8.56 3.84 5.89
N ARG A 80 7.23 3.74 6.01
CA ARG A 80 6.52 4.01 7.28
C ARG A 80 6.95 3.03 8.37
N ARG A 81 7.10 1.75 8.05
CA ARG A 81 7.55 0.72 9.01
C ARG A 81 8.99 0.95 9.46
N GLU A 82 9.88 1.26 8.53
CA GLU A 82 11.27 1.58 8.85
C GLU A 82 11.39 2.80 9.78
N LYS A 83 10.65 3.88 9.47
CA LYS A 83 10.57 5.06 10.34
C LYS A 83 10.03 4.73 11.73
N ALA A 84 8.98 3.91 11.82
CA ALA A 84 8.42 3.50 13.11
C ALA A 84 9.42 2.70 13.97
N VAL A 85 10.19 1.79 13.36
CA VAL A 85 11.26 1.04 14.04
C VAL A 85 12.36 2.00 14.53
N SER A 86 12.78 2.96 13.69
CA SER A 86 13.81 3.93 14.07
C SER A 86 13.36 4.83 15.24
N ILE A 87 12.15 5.38 15.16
CA ILE A 87 11.58 6.24 16.21
C ILE A 87 11.39 5.48 17.52
N SER A 88 10.84 4.26 17.47
CA SER A 88 10.66 3.43 18.67
C SER A 88 11.99 3.05 19.32
N GLY A 89 13.05 2.79 18.53
CA GLY A 89 14.40 2.59 19.04
C GLY A 89 14.97 3.83 19.73
N PHE A 90 14.83 5.00 19.12
CA PHE A 90 15.29 6.26 19.69
C PHE A 90 14.58 6.59 21.01
N ILE A 91 13.25 6.44 21.05
CA ILE A 91 12.44 6.63 22.26
C ILE A 91 12.89 5.66 23.35
N SER A 92 13.03 4.37 23.03
CA SER A 92 13.45 3.35 24.00
C SER A 92 14.83 3.64 24.59
N SER A 93 15.81 4.00 23.75
CA SER A 93 17.15 4.38 24.20
C SER A 93 17.11 5.63 25.09
N SER A 94 16.31 6.62 24.74
CA SER A 94 16.18 7.85 25.52
C SER A 94 15.56 7.58 26.90
N LEU A 95 14.51 6.75 26.97
CA LEU A 95 13.92 6.34 28.25
C LEU A 95 14.92 5.59 29.14
N ILE A 96 15.75 4.72 28.56
CA ILE A 96 16.79 4.01 29.31
C ILE A 96 17.82 4.99 29.87
N CYS A 97 18.30 5.94 29.07
CA CYS A 97 19.24 6.97 29.53
C CYS A 97 18.64 7.81 30.67
N ILE A 98 17.38 8.23 30.54
CA ILE A 98 16.67 8.99 31.58
C ILE A 98 16.49 8.14 32.85
N GLY A 99 16.13 6.86 32.71
CA GLY A 99 16.02 5.93 33.83
C GLY A 99 17.35 5.71 34.57
N MET A 100 18.47 5.68 33.84
CA MET A 100 19.80 5.63 34.44
C MET A 100 20.13 6.91 35.22
N LEU A 101 19.81 8.09 34.68
CA LEU A 101 20.02 9.37 35.38
C LEU A 101 19.24 9.45 36.68
N PHE A 102 17.98 8.99 36.70
CA PHE A 102 17.18 8.93 37.93
C PHE A 102 17.78 8.00 38.98
N LYS A 103 18.42 6.90 38.55
CA LYS A 103 19.14 6.00 39.44
C LYS A 103 20.38 6.67 40.05
N PHE A 104 21.13 7.46 39.28
CA PHE A 104 22.27 8.23 39.78
C PHE A 104 21.84 9.34 40.76
N MET A 105 20.75 10.02 40.46
CA MET A 105 20.21 11.11 41.30
C MET A 105 19.49 10.62 42.57
N HIS A 106 19.41 9.29 42.81
CA HIS A 106 18.73 8.67 43.95
C HIS A 106 17.25 9.07 44.10
N TRP A 107 16.61 9.49 43.01
CA TRP A 107 15.21 9.91 43.05
C TRP A 107 14.30 8.69 43.28
N PRO A 108 13.27 8.81 44.14
CA PRO A 108 12.22 7.81 44.22
C PRO A 108 11.58 7.65 42.83
N PHE A 109 11.14 6.45 42.48
CA PHE A 109 10.66 6.03 41.14
C PHE A 109 11.70 5.62 40.08
N ALA A 110 13.01 5.69 40.34
CA ALA A 110 14.04 5.25 39.37
C ALA A 110 13.84 3.81 38.88
N SER A 111 13.54 2.88 39.81
CA SER A 111 13.34 1.45 39.51
C SER A 111 12.09 1.20 38.66
N ILE A 112 11.02 1.97 38.90
CA ILE A 112 9.74 1.85 38.18
C ILE A 112 9.88 2.38 36.76
N SER A 113 10.56 3.53 36.59
CA SER A 113 10.86 4.10 35.27
C SER A 113 11.70 3.15 34.41
N LEU A 114 12.74 2.54 34.98
CA LEU A 114 13.55 1.53 34.29
C LEU A 114 12.73 0.29 33.90
N ALA A 115 11.88 -0.22 34.80
CA ALA A 115 11.03 -1.38 34.51
C ALA A 115 10.06 -1.09 33.35
N ILE A 116 9.44 0.09 33.32
CA ILE A 116 8.54 0.51 32.24
C ILE A 116 9.31 0.66 30.92
N GLY A 117 10.53 1.24 30.95
CA GLY A 117 11.39 1.34 29.77
C GLY A 117 11.75 -0.01 29.17
N PHE A 118 12.14 -0.98 30.01
CA PHE A 118 12.41 -2.36 29.56
C PHE A 118 11.14 -3.05 29.03
N LEU A 119 10.00 -2.85 29.68
CA LEU A 119 8.74 -3.46 29.28
C LEU A 119 8.26 -2.94 27.92
N LEU A 120 8.42 -1.64 27.65
CA LEU A 120 8.15 -1.05 26.34
C LEU A 120 9.11 -1.54 25.26
N LEU A 121 10.39 -1.73 25.59
CA LEU A 121 11.37 -2.26 24.65
C LEU A 121 11.02 -3.70 24.24
N ILE A 122 10.72 -4.55 25.21
CA ILE A 122 10.37 -5.96 24.95
C ILE A 122 9.01 -6.09 24.26
N THR A 123 8.01 -5.30 24.65
CA THR A 123 6.63 -5.46 24.16
C THR A 123 6.36 -4.68 22.87
N THR A 124 7.08 -3.60 22.60
CA THR A 124 6.83 -2.74 21.43
C THR A 124 7.97 -2.86 20.42
N PHE A 125 9.20 -2.55 20.82
CA PHE A 125 10.34 -2.53 19.91
C PHE A 125 10.67 -3.91 19.36
N LEU A 126 10.73 -4.93 20.23
CA LEU A 126 11.09 -6.30 19.87
C LEU A 126 10.11 -6.90 18.82
N PRO A 127 8.78 -6.93 19.03
CA PRO A 127 7.87 -7.50 18.03
C PRO A 127 7.85 -6.70 16.72
N LEU A 128 7.95 -5.37 16.78
CA LEU A 128 8.06 -4.55 15.56
C LEU A 128 9.33 -4.88 14.77
N TYR A 129 10.47 -5.01 15.45
CA TYR A 129 11.75 -5.34 14.83
C TYR A 129 11.76 -6.76 14.24
N PHE A 130 11.32 -7.77 15.00
CA PHE A 130 11.26 -9.15 14.52
C PHE A 130 10.26 -9.31 13.39
N TYR A 131 9.08 -8.69 13.47
CA TYR A 131 8.10 -8.74 12.38
C TYR A 131 8.61 -8.07 11.11
N HIS A 132 9.30 -6.92 11.23
CA HIS A 132 9.95 -6.27 10.11
C HIS A 132 11.04 -7.17 9.48
N ARG A 133 11.92 -7.77 10.30
CA ARG A 133 12.98 -8.68 9.84
C ARG A 133 12.43 -9.96 9.21
N TYR A 134 11.39 -10.55 9.80
CA TYR A 134 10.73 -11.75 9.27
C TYR A 134 10.10 -11.47 7.91
N LYS A 135 9.37 -10.36 7.77
CA LYS A 135 8.77 -9.97 6.49
C LYS A 135 9.84 -9.72 5.41
N LEU A 136 10.95 -9.07 5.78
CA LEU A 136 12.07 -8.86 4.85
C LEU A 136 12.77 -10.17 4.46
N ALA A 137 12.92 -11.11 5.39
CA ALA A 137 13.50 -12.43 5.12
C ALA A 137 12.60 -13.26 4.20
N TYR A 138 11.28 -13.24 4.42
CA TYR A 138 10.30 -13.89 3.55
C TYR A 138 10.36 -13.35 2.12
N ILE A 139 10.39 -12.02 1.95
CA ILE A 139 10.45 -11.38 0.63
C ILE A 139 11.79 -11.65 -0.08
N ARG A 140 12.89 -11.87 0.66
CA ARG A 140 14.21 -12.19 0.07
C ARG A 140 14.30 -13.63 -0.44
N ASN A 141 13.50 -14.54 0.10
CA ASN A 141 13.57 -15.99 -0.16
C ASN A 141 12.40 -16.50 -1.03
N SER A 142 11.55 -15.61 -1.54
CA SER A 142 10.44 -15.87 -2.45
C SER A 142 10.66 -15.13 -3.76
#